data_AF-A0A165JZC0-F1
#
_entry.id   AF-A0A165JZC0-F1
#
_cell.length_a   1.000
_cell.length_b   1.000
_cell.length_c   1.000
_cell.angle_alpha   90.00
_cell.angle_beta   90.00
_cell.angle_gamma   90.00
#
_symmetry.space_group_name_H-M   'P 1'
#
loop_
_entity.id
_entity.type
_entity.pdbx_description
1 polymer ?
#
loop_
_entity_poly.entity_id
_entity_poly.type
_entity_poly.pdbx_seq_one_letter_code
_entity_poly.pdbx_strand_id
1 'polypeptide(L)'
;MYRSSKDKFIEKLNTLLSEDPVLERFFEDDQNYIPELAMKAMELETDMTSALGSSELLPKTVKVTLYQQVIHYDSWLMNIDNRWAALAELVKRIAKITTRVLPEEEGVALRFANQAVDESPNLSLQQISNIFESRAWSLEGSATAIRSLQLKVLQPMVYSKLADRSLRRPLLVSLLVAGVPSDDMDFPLLYIIKDCGDKLQAAGYPRKSVKFMISQFGAADDATPFFSELRSNKEVADVVFVSSDPLDKRSAALEASETELDRWVRRSF
;
A
#
# COMPACT_ATOMS: atom_id res chain seq x y z
N MET A 1 -39.14 -3.83 14.28
CA MET A 1 -37.94 -3.57 15.09
C MET A 1 -36.99 -2.76 14.20
N TYR A 2 -36.71 -1.49 14.52
CA TYR A 2 -35.80 -0.67 13.73
C TYR A 2 -34.36 -1.14 14.00
N ARG A 3 -33.64 -1.60 12.98
CA ARG A 3 -32.19 -1.90 13.07
C ARG A 3 -31.41 -0.60 13.30
N SER A 4 -30.39 -0.63 14.16
CA SER A 4 -29.55 0.54 14.41
C SER A 4 -28.73 0.92 13.16
N SER A 5 -28.22 2.15 13.10
CA SER A 5 -27.35 2.59 11.99
C SER A 5 -26.10 1.70 11.87
N LYS A 6 -25.58 1.23 13.01
CA LYS A 6 -24.44 0.30 13.10
C LYS A 6 -24.72 -1.05 12.45
N ASP A 7 -25.86 -1.65 12.73
CA ASP A 7 -26.22 -2.97 12.17
C ASP A 7 -26.32 -2.92 10.64
N LYS A 8 -26.85 -1.81 10.10
CA LYS A 8 -26.92 -1.60 8.65
C LYS A 8 -25.53 -1.43 8.01
N PHE A 9 -24.60 -0.79 8.72
CA PHE A 9 -23.24 -0.62 8.20
C PHE A 9 -22.47 -1.94 8.21
N ILE A 10 -22.60 -2.72 9.28
CA ILE A 10 -22.02 -4.07 9.37
C ILE A 10 -22.56 -4.96 8.24
N GLU A 11 -23.87 -4.91 7.95
CA GLU A 11 -24.47 -5.66 6.84
C GLU A 11 -23.86 -5.26 5.49
N LYS A 12 -23.69 -3.95 5.22
CA LYS A 12 -23.01 -3.47 4.00
C LYS A 12 -21.56 -3.94 3.90
N LEU A 13 -20.81 -3.92 5.01
CA LEU A 13 -19.44 -4.42 5.04
C LEU A 13 -19.40 -5.91 4.75
N ASN A 14 -20.26 -6.70 5.39
CA ASN A 14 -20.33 -8.14 5.14
C ASN A 14 -20.68 -8.46 3.69
N THR A 15 -21.58 -7.70 3.05
CA THR A 15 -21.81 -7.81 1.60
C THR A 15 -20.54 -7.55 0.81
N LEU A 16 -19.81 -6.46 1.10
CA LEU A 16 -18.55 -6.12 0.44
C LEU A 16 -17.49 -7.21 0.60
N LEU A 17 -17.42 -7.87 1.76
CA LEU A 17 -16.50 -8.98 2.00
C LEU A 17 -16.87 -10.19 1.14
N SER A 18 -18.14 -10.60 1.14
CA SER A 18 -18.63 -11.76 0.38
C SER A 18 -18.52 -11.60 -1.14
N GLU A 19 -18.47 -10.37 -1.66
CA GLU A 19 -18.29 -10.09 -3.09
C GLU A 19 -16.83 -10.11 -3.54
N ASP A 20 -15.87 -10.07 -2.61
CA ASP A 20 -14.43 -10.08 -2.90
C ASP A 20 -13.77 -11.31 -2.27
N PRO A 21 -13.45 -12.36 -3.05
CA PRO A 21 -12.89 -13.62 -2.54
C PRO A 21 -11.59 -13.47 -1.74
N VAL A 22 -10.86 -12.37 -1.94
CA VAL A 22 -9.69 -12.07 -1.10
C VAL A 22 -10.15 -11.66 0.28
N LEU A 23 -11.08 -10.69 0.35
CA LEU A 23 -11.56 -10.15 1.61
C LEU A 23 -12.34 -11.19 2.41
N GLU A 24 -13.21 -11.96 1.75
CA GLU A 24 -13.92 -13.08 2.36
C GLU A 24 -12.95 -14.01 3.09
N ARG A 25 -11.92 -14.51 2.40
CA ARG A 25 -10.90 -15.39 2.99
C ARG A 25 -10.23 -14.82 4.25
N PHE A 26 -9.96 -13.52 4.30
CA PHE A 26 -9.22 -12.91 5.40
C PHE A 26 -10.09 -12.53 6.59
N PHE A 27 -11.38 -12.26 6.36
CA PHE A 27 -12.23 -11.60 7.36
C PHE A 27 -13.54 -12.34 7.66
N GLU A 28 -13.89 -13.43 6.96
CA GLU A 28 -15.14 -14.17 7.20
C GLU A 28 -15.31 -14.64 8.64
N ASP A 29 -14.21 -15.03 9.30
CA ASP A 29 -14.19 -15.53 10.67
C ASP A 29 -13.78 -14.48 11.72
N ASP A 30 -13.44 -13.25 11.31
CA ASP A 30 -12.98 -12.21 12.24
C ASP A 30 -14.15 -11.45 12.89
N GLN A 31 -14.47 -11.88 14.10
CA GLN A 31 -15.60 -11.34 14.86
C GLN A 31 -15.37 -9.92 15.42
N ASN A 32 -14.13 -9.42 15.45
CA ASN A 32 -13.81 -8.15 16.10
C ASN A 32 -13.42 -7.05 15.10
N TYR A 33 -12.70 -7.41 14.04
CA TYR A 33 -12.16 -6.45 13.08
C TYR A 33 -13.26 -5.70 12.33
N ILE A 34 -14.28 -6.41 11.85
CA ILE A 34 -15.37 -5.81 11.06
C ILE A 34 -16.26 -4.88 11.90
N PRO A 35 -16.70 -5.24 13.13
CA PRO A 35 -17.42 -4.30 13.99
C PRO A 35 -16.64 -3.03 14.35
N GLU A 36 -15.33 -3.13 14.60
CA GLU A 36 -14.49 -1.96 14.90
C GLU A 36 -14.33 -1.06 13.66
N LEU A 37 -14.01 -1.66 12.52
CA LEU A 37 -13.95 -0.97 11.22
C LEU A 37 -15.27 -0.26 10.89
N ALA A 38 -16.41 -0.92 11.14
CA ALA A 38 -17.74 -0.34 10.94
C ALA A 38 -17.95 0.92 11.79
N MET A 39 -17.57 0.89 13.06
CA MET A 39 -17.68 2.06 13.95
C MET A 39 -16.84 3.22 13.43
N LYS A 40 -15.56 2.99 13.11
CA LYS A 40 -14.68 4.05 12.60
C LYS A 40 -15.14 4.60 11.25
N ALA A 41 -15.69 3.75 10.39
CA ALA A 41 -16.25 4.17 9.10
C ALA A 41 -17.53 5.02 9.26
N MET A 42 -18.38 4.72 10.24
CA MET A 42 -19.53 5.57 10.58
C MET A 42 -19.11 6.94 11.12
N GLU A 43 -18.08 6.98 11.97
CA GLU A 43 -17.51 8.26 12.43
C GLU A 43 -16.99 9.08 11.26
N LEU A 44 -16.29 8.44 10.31
CA LEU A 44 -15.81 9.08 9.09
C LEU A 44 -16.96 9.57 8.19
N GLU A 45 -18.06 8.83 8.07
CA GLU A 45 -19.24 9.24 7.29
C GLU A 45 -19.84 10.56 7.79
N THR A 46 -19.75 10.81 9.10
CA THR A 46 -20.24 12.06 9.72
C THR A 46 -19.22 13.20 9.73
N ASP A 47 -17.98 12.94 9.32
CA ASP A 47 -16.89 13.91 9.31
C ASP A 47 -16.96 14.82 8.08
N MET A 48 -17.52 16.02 8.26
CA MET A 48 -17.63 17.03 7.19
C MET A 48 -16.29 17.71 6.85
N THR A 49 -15.22 17.44 7.59
CA THR A 49 -13.91 18.05 7.35
C THR A 49 -13.09 17.28 6.31
N SER A 50 -13.55 16.09 5.90
CA SER A 50 -12.89 15.24 4.92
C SER A 50 -13.85 14.73 3.86
N ALA A 51 -13.42 14.72 2.59
CA ALA A 51 -14.20 14.09 1.52
C ALA A 51 -14.27 12.55 1.64
N LEU A 52 -13.37 11.94 2.43
CA LEU A 52 -13.22 10.48 2.55
C LEU A 52 -14.47 9.75 3.08
N GLY A 53 -15.31 10.46 3.85
CA GLY A 53 -16.55 9.95 4.43
C GLY A 53 -17.76 10.02 3.50
N SER A 54 -17.65 10.65 2.34
CA SER A 54 -18.76 10.75 1.40
C SER A 54 -19.22 9.37 0.92
N SER A 55 -20.52 9.23 0.64
CA SER A 55 -21.14 7.96 0.23
C SER A 55 -20.49 7.33 -1.02
N GLU A 56 -19.92 8.15 -1.90
CA GLU A 56 -19.19 7.70 -3.09
C GLU A 56 -17.79 7.14 -2.74
N LEU A 57 -17.09 7.74 -1.77
CA LEU A 57 -15.68 7.47 -1.50
C LEU A 57 -15.48 6.47 -0.36
N LEU A 58 -16.37 6.44 0.63
CA LEU A 58 -16.25 5.61 1.82
C LEU A 58 -16.08 4.10 1.52
N PRO A 59 -16.85 3.47 0.59
CA PRO A 59 -16.65 2.05 0.28
C PRO A 59 -15.24 1.75 -0.26
N LYS A 60 -14.67 2.66 -1.05
CA LYS A 60 -13.31 2.52 -1.59
C LYS A 60 -12.27 2.73 -0.50
N THR A 61 -12.48 3.70 0.39
CA THR A 61 -11.61 3.94 1.56
C THR A 61 -11.55 2.69 2.44
N VAL A 62 -12.70 2.11 2.79
CA VAL A 62 -12.80 0.85 3.55
C VAL A 62 -12.05 -0.27 2.85
N LYS A 63 -12.27 -0.46 1.55
CA LYS A 63 -11.62 -1.54 0.77
C LYS A 63 -10.10 -1.43 0.79
N VAL A 64 -9.57 -0.21 0.63
CA VAL A 64 -8.13 0.06 0.73
C VAL A 64 -7.62 -0.23 2.15
N THR A 65 -8.33 0.22 3.19
CA THR A 65 -7.93 0.03 4.59
C THR A 65 -7.87 -1.43 5.02
N LEU A 66 -8.71 -2.31 4.44
CA LEU A 66 -8.67 -3.75 4.73
C LEU A 66 -7.31 -4.37 4.35
N TYR A 67 -6.57 -3.78 3.41
CA TYR A 67 -5.23 -4.23 3.05
C TYR A 67 -4.19 -3.61 3.97
N GLN A 68 -3.25 -4.43 4.46
CA GLN A 68 -2.04 -3.96 5.13
C GLN A 68 -1.23 -3.14 4.15
N GLN A 69 -1.04 -1.86 4.48
CA GLN A 69 -0.28 -0.94 3.66
C GLN A 69 1.21 -1.15 3.88
N VAL A 70 1.95 -1.29 2.78
CA VAL A 70 3.41 -1.34 2.79
C VAL A 70 3.91 -0.32 1.80
N ILE A 71 4.65 0.68 2.26
CA ILE A 71 5.31 1.65 1.40
C ILE A 71 6.77 1.27 1.32
N HIS A 72 7.21 0.88 0.12
CA HIS A 72 8.59 0.59 -0.19
C HIS A 72 9.15 1.68 -1.10
N TYR A 73 10.27 2.29 -0.71
CA TYR A 73 10.90 3.36 -1.48
C TYR A 73 12.35 3.03 -1.84
N ASP A 74 12.69 3.26 -3.10
CA ASP A 74 14.04 3.14 -3.62
C ASP A 74 14.90 4.36 -3.23
N SER A 75 15.71 4.19 -2.19
CA SER A 75 16.33 5.28 -1.46
C SER A 75 17.65 5.81 -2.02
N TRP A 76 18.04 5.43 -3.23
CA TRP A 76 19.32 5.84 -3.83
C TRP A 76 19.43 7.34 -4.15
N LEU A 77 18.34 8.01 -4.53
CA LEU A 77 18.37 9.41 -5.01
C LEU A 77 17.83 10.43 -4.00
N MET A 78 17.97 10.16 -2.70
CA MET A 78 17.27 10.91 -1.65
C MET A 78 17.86 12.27 -1.31
N ASN A 79 19.13 12.49 -1.66
CA ASN A 79 19.82 13.75 -1.37
C ASN A 79 19.73 14.77 -2.52
N ILE A 80 18.83 14.56 -3.48
CA ILE A 80 18.67 15.41 -4.67
C ILE A 80 17.30 16.11 -4.62
N ASP A 81 17.27 17.41 -4.94
CA ASP A 81 16.07 18.20 -5.25
C ASP A 81 14.89 18.12 -4.25
N ASN A 82 15.13 18.25 -2.93
CA ASN A 82 14.07 18.27 -1.90
C ASN A 82 13.15 17.02 -1.87
N ARG A 83 13.57 15.92 -2.51
CA ARG A 83 12.79 14.68 -2.63
C ARG A 83 12.41 14.07 -1.29
N TRP A 84 13.22 14.28 -0.25
CA TRP A 84 12.92 13.81 1.10
C TRP A 84 11.67 14.45 1.69
N ALA A 85 11.49 15.77 1.53
CA ALA A 85 10.30 16.45 2.03
C ALA A 85 9.05 16.02 1.26
N ALA A 86 9.15 15.91 -0.07
CA ALA A 86 8.06 15.43 -0.91
C ALA A 86 7.67 13.97 -0.59
N LEU A 87 8.66 13.10 -0.35
CA LEU A 87 8.42 11.73 0.08
C LEU A 87 7.77 11.69 1.46
N ALA A 88 8.27 12.48 2.42
CA ALA A 88 7.70 12.57 3.75
C ALA A 88 6.22 12.96 3.71
N GLU A 89 5.87 13.98 2.92
CA GLU A 89 4.50 14.41 2.75
C GLU A 89 3.63 13.35 2.10
N LEU A 90 4.10 12.74 1.00
CA LEU A 90 3.39 11.67 0.30
C LEU A 90 3.11 10.48 1.23
N VAL A 91 4.12 10.01 1.96
CA VAL A 91 4.00 8.88 2.89
C VAL A 91 3.04 9.21 4.03
N LYS A 92 3.16 10.40 4.64
CA LYS A 92 2.24 10.86 5.68
C LYS A 92 0.81 10.92 5.17
N ARG A 93 0.59 11.34 3.93
CA ARG A 93 -0.75 11.44 3.34
C ARG A 93 -1.34 10.08 2.98
N ILE A 94 -0.57 9.16 2.39
CA ILE A 94 -1.00 7.76 2.19
C ILE A 94 -1.37 7.14 3.54
N ALA A 95 -0.52 7.29 4.55
CA ALA A 95 -0.81 6.78 5.88
C ALA A 95 -2.12 7.40 6.44
N LYS A 96 -2.29 8.72 6.36
CA LYS A 96 -3.50 9.41 6.86
C LYS A 96 -4.78 8.87 6.22
N ILE A 97 -4.76 8.65 4.91
CA ILE A 97 -5.93 8.13 4.16
C ILE A 97 -6.21 6.69 4.58
N THR A 98 -5.19 5.85 4.56
CA THR A 98 -5.33 4.40 4.71
C THR A 98 -5.57 3.96 6.15
N THR A 99 -5.12 4.73 7.15
CA THR A 99 -5.33 4.41 8.57
C THR A 99 -6.59 5.05 9.15
N ARG A 100 -7.34 5.84 8.37
CA ARG A 100 -8.46 6.66 8.89
C ARG A 100 -9.57 5.85 9.56
N VAL A 101 -9.83 4.64 9.06
CA VAL A 101 -10.84 3.71 9.59
C VAL A 101 -10.23 2.41 10.13
N LEU A 102 -8.91 2.35 10.19
CA LEU A 102 -8.16 1.17 10.61
C LEU A 102 -8.25 1.00 12.14
N PRO A 103 -8.31 -0.23 12.68
CA PRO A 103 -8.22 -0.47 14.12
C PRO A 103 -6.98 0.16 14.77
N GLU A 104 -7.06 0.49 16.07
CA GLU A 104 -5.99 1.29 16.74
C GLU A 104 -4.60 0.63 16.75
N GLU A 105 -4.54 -0.70 16.82
CA GLU A 105 -3.29 -1.48 16.90
C GLU A 105 -2.62 -1.72 15.53
N GLU A 106 -3.25 -1.26 14.47
CA GLU A 106 -2.82 -1.47 13.09
C GLU A 106 -2.15 -0.19 12.54
N GLY A 107 -1.34 -0.32 11.50
CA GLY A 107 -0.71 0.85 10.90
C GLY A 107 -0.15 0.61 9.51
N VAL A 108 0.89 1.36 9.15
CA VAL A 108 1.57 1.25 7.85
C VAL A 108 2.98 0.72 8.05
N ALA A 109 3.41 -0.17 7.17
CA ALA A 109 4.81 -0.59 7.11
C ALA A 109 5.58 0.35 6.17
N LEU A 110 6.69 0.92 6.65
CA LEU A 110 7.60 1.73 5.84
C LEU A 110 8.91 0.97 5.65
N ARG A 111 9.37 0.82 4.40
CA ARG A 111 10.63 0.14 4.07
C ARG A 111 11.43 0.95 3.07
N PHE A 112 12.69 1.24 3.41
CA PHE A 112 13.63 1.87 2.49
C PHE A 112 14.60 0.85 1.91
N ALA A 113 14.92 0.99 0.63
CA ALA A 113 15.81 0.07 -0.05
C ALA A 113 17.17 -0.03 0.64
N ASN A 114 17.80 1.14 0.84
CA ASN A 114 19.19 1.29 1.27
C ASN A 114 19.36 1.83 2.69
N GLN A 115 18.29 1.85 3.48
CA GLN A 115 18.34 2.31 4.86
C GLN A 115 17.51 1.41 5.77
N ALA A 116 18.02 1.17 6.97
CA ALA A 116 17.25 0.58 8.06
C ALA A 116 16.43 1.69 8.74
N VAL A 117 15.16 1.42 8.96
CA VAL A 117 14.24 2.22 9.78
C VAL A 117 13.47 1.27 10.68
N ASP A 118 12.64 1.79 11.58
CA ASP A 118 11.72 0.97 12.37
C ASP A 118 10.98 -0.03 11.45
N GLU A 119 11.21 -1.32 11.68
CA GLU A 119 10.66 -2.41 10.88
C GLU A 119 9.27 -2.85 11.34
N SER A 120 8.65 -2.11 12.27
CA SER A 120 7.26 -2.35 12.64
C SER A 120 6.37 -2.41 11.39
N PRO A 121 5.44 -3.37 11.29
CA PRO A 121 4.42 -3.38 10.24
C PRO A 121 3.31 -2.34 10.49
N ASN A 122 3.24 -1.81 11.72
CA ASN A 122 2.12 -0.99 12.22
C ASN A 122 2.62 0.37 12.70
N LEU A 123 3.32 1.13 11.86
CA LEU A 123 3.74 2.49 12.21
C LEU A 123 2.54 3.43 12.21
N SER A 124 2.40 4.19 13.30
CA SER A 124 1.49 5.33 13.40
C SER A 124 1.98 6.52 12.59
N LEU A 125 1.09 7.49 12.33
CA LEU A 125 1.44 8.77 11.68
C LEU A 125 2.55 9.53 12.42
N GLN A 126 2.56 9.44 13.76
CA GLN A 126 3.59 10.08 14.57
C GLN A 126 4.93 9.39 14.40
N GLN A 127 4.98 8.06 14.43
CA GLN A 127 6.22 7.30 14.19
C GLN A 127 6.78 7.56 12.79
N ILE A 128 5.91 7.57 11.77
CA ILE A 128 6.29 7.95 10.40
C ILE A 128 6.90 9.35 10.38
N SER A 129 6.29 10.32 11.05
CA SER A 129 6.81 11.69 11.12
C SER A 129 8.18 11.75 11.78
N ASN A 130 8.36 11.04 12.89
CA ASN A 130 9.63 10.96 13.61
C ASN A 130 10.75 10.34 12.74
N ILE A 131 10.43 9.31 11.93
CA ILE A 131 11.39 8.71 10.99
C ILE A 131 11.93 9.77 10.02
N PHE A 132 11.05 10.55 9.40
CA PHE A 132 11.46 11.60 8.46
C PHE A 132 12.20 12.79 9.13
N GLU A 133 11.87 13.09 10.39
CA GLU A 133 12.49 14.18 11.17
C GLU A 133 13.87 13.81 11.74
N SER A 134 14.12 12.53 11.99
CA SER A 134 15.36 12.06 12.63
C SER A 134 16.64 12.44 11.89
N ARG A 135 16.58 12.74 10.59
CA ARG A 135 17.69 13.13 9.69
C ARG A 135 18.93 12.20 9.74
N ALA A 136 18.83 11.05 10.40
CA ALA A 136 19.86 10.02 10.44
C ALA A 136 19.82 9.25 9.12
N TRP A 137 20.23 9.92 8.04
CA TRP A 137 20.32 9.31 6.73
C TRP A 137 21.74 8.75 6.55
N SER A 138 21.86 7.43 6.61
CA SER A 138 23.07 6.71 6.20
C SER A 138 22.71 5.81 5.02
N LEU A 139 23.40 6.01 3.89
CA LEU A 139 23.35 5.07 2.77
C LEU A 139 24.14 3.82 3.17
N GLU A 140 23.49 2.93 3.93
CA GLU A 140 24.12 1.70 4.43
C GLU A 140 23.90 0.50 3.50
N GLY A 141 23.00 0.62 2.52
CA GLY A 141 22.66 -0.46 1.61
C GLY A 141 23.29 -0.33 0.22
N SER A 142 23.84 -1.45 -0.27
CA SER A 142 24.14 -1.69 -1.69
C SER A 142 23.00 -2.46 -2.40
N ALA A 143 21.87 -2.68 -1.72
CA ALA A 143 20.79 -3.51 -2.23
C ALA A 143 19.98 -2.76 -3.29
N THR A 144 19.74 -3.40 -4.43
CA THR A 144 18.81 -2.86 -5.42
C THR A 144 17.39 -2.82 -4.84
N ALA A 145 16.53 -1.93 -5.36
CA ALA A 145 15.15 -1.80 -4.91
C ALA A 145 14.42 -3.15 -4.88
N ILE A 146 14.72 -3.99 -5.86
CA ILE A 146 14.12 -5.30 -6.04
C ILE A 146 14.59 -6.30 -4.99
N ARG A 147 15.90 -6.41 -4.77
CA ARG A 147 16.43 -7.26 -3.69
C ARG A 147 15.86 -6.84 -2.34
N SER A 148 15.75 -5.53 -2.10
CA SER A 148 15.16 -5.01 -0.88
C SER A 148 13.67 -5.33 -0.75
N LEU A 149 12.88 -5.24 -1.83
CA LEU A 149 11.48 -5.65 -1.83
C LEU A 149 11.34 -7.12 -1.39
N GLN A 150 12.18 -8.02 -1.91
CA GLN A 150 12.17 -9.42 -1.48
C GLN A 150 12.52 -9.56 0.00
N LEU A 151 13.64 -8.99 0.44
CA LEU A 151 14.16 -9.22 1.80
C LEU A 151 13.37 -8.50 2.89
N LYS A 152 12.88 -7.29 2.63
CA LYS A 152 12.26 -6.42 3.64
C LYS A 152 10.73 -6.40 3.61
N VAL A 153 10.12 -6.87 2.52
CA VAL A 153 8.65 -6.94 2.37
C VAL A 153 8.20 -8.37 2.16
N LEU A 154 8.50 -8.98 1.02
CA LEU A 154 7.89 -10.26 0.64
C LEU A 154 8.29 -11.39 1.57
N GLN A 155 9.56 -11.49 1.93
CA GLN A 155 10.05 -12.53 2.84
C GLN A 155 9.37 -12.42 4.23
N PRO A 156 9.51 -11.33 4.99
CA PRO A 156 8.97 -11.26 6.35
C PRO A 156 7.45 -11.08 6.41
N MET A 157 6.84 -10.40 5.43
CA MET A 157 5.43 -10.03 5.51
C MET A 157 4.51 -10.95 4.72
N VAL A 158 5.05 -11.76 3.80
CA VAL A 158 4.28 -12.72 2.99
C VAL A 158 4.81 -14.13 3.23
N TYR A 159 6.02 -14.45 2.78
CA TYR A 159 6.49 -15.84 2.69
C TYR A 159 6.64 -16.50 4.06
N SER A 160 7.23 -15.82 5.04
CA SER A 160 7.30 -16.32 6.41
C SER A 160 5.90 -16.53 7.00
N LYS A 161 4.96 -15.61 6.71
CA LYS A 161 3.57 -15.68 7.18
C LYS A 161 2.73 -16.75 6.48
N LEU A 162 3.10 -17.13 5.26
CA LEU A 162 2.52 -18.29 4.57
C LEU A 162 3.01 -19.60 5.19
N ALA A 163 4.30 -19.66 5.54
CA ALA A 163 4.91 -20.85 6.13
C ALA A 163 4.34 -21.18 7.51
N ASP A 164 4.11 -20.19 8.37
CA ASP A 164 3.55 -20.36 9.71
C ASP A 164 2.01 -20.18 9.78
N ARG A 165 1.37 -19.93 8.63
CA ARG A 165 -0.07 -19.66 8.49
C ARG A 165 -0.55 -18.46 9.34
N SER A 166 0.28 -17.44 9.50
CA SER A 166 -0.03 -16.21 10.23
C SER A 166 -0.38 -15.02 9.33
N LEU A 167 -0.56 -15.22 8.01
CA LEU A 167 -0.99 -14.15 7.11
C LEU A 167 -2.47 -13.81 7.35
N ARG A 168 -2.72 -12.73 8.11
CA ARG A 168 -4.06 -12.32 8.59
C ARG A 168 -4.75 -11.22 7.78
N ARG A 169 -4.01 -10.49 6.95
CA ARG A 169 -4.54 -9.41 6.10
C ARG A 169 -3.87 -9.48 4.73
N PRO A 170 -4.58 -9.13 3.65
CA PRO A 170 -3.95 -8.97 2.34
C PRO A 170 -3.04 -7.74 2.35
N LEU A 171 -2.06 -7.66 1.46
CA LEU A 171 -1.10 -6.55 1.40
C LEU A 171 -1.33 -5.67 0.17
N LEU A 172 -1.24 -4.36 0.36
CA LEU A 172 -1.10 -3.38 -0.72
C LEU A 172 0.29 -2.75 -0.63
N VAL A 173 1.17 -3.15 -1.55
CA VAL A 173 2.57 -2.71 -1.61
C VAL A 173 2.68 -1.52 -2.57
N SER A 174 2.84 -0.32 -2.03
CA SER A 174 3.21 0.88 -2.78
C SER A 174 4.70 0.91 -3.00
N LEU A 175 5.14 0.48 -4.18
CA LEU A 175 6.53 0.48 -4.62
C LEU A 175 6.84 1.79 -5.36
N LEU A 176 7.62 2.65 -4.71
CA LEU A 176 8.06 3.94 -5.23
C LEU A 176 9.50 3.80 -5.71
N VAL A 177 9.71 3.85 -7.02
CA VAL A 177 11.03 3.66 -7.64
C VAL A 177 11.54 4.97 -8.22
N ALA A 178 12.82 5.28 -7.99
CA ALA A 178 13.40 6.53 -8.45
C ALA A 178 13.85 6.49 -9.92
N GLY A 179 13.95 5.28 -10.51
CA GLY A 179 14.32 5.02 -11.89
C GLY A 179 14.10 3.55 -12.26
N VAL A 180 14.74 3.07 -13.33
CA VAL A 180 14.76 1.63 -13.65
C VAL A 180 15.57 0.89 -12.59
N PRO A 181 15.01 -0.11 -11.91
CA PRO A 181 15.81 -0.97 -11.04
C PRO A 181 16.89 -1.66 -11.88
N SER A 182 18.16 -1.35 -11.62
CA SER A 182 19.28 -1.98 -12.32
C SER A 182 19.58 -3.32 -11.69
N ASP A 183 19.16 -4.41 -12.33
CA ASP A 183 19.73 -5.73 -12.08
C ASP A 183 20.18 -6.35 -13.43
N ASP A 184 21.17 -7.25 -13.42
CA ASP A 184 21.71 -7.98 -14.58
C ASP A 184 20.72 -8.97 -15.23
N MET A 185 19.43 -8.86 -14.91
CA MET A 185 18.33 -9.70 -15.38
C MET A 185 17.39 -8.82 -16.20
N ASP A 186 16.87 -9.33 -17.32
CA ASP A 186 16.05 -8.50 -18.21
C ASP A 186 14.76 -7.97 -17.53
N PHE A 187 14.13 -8.72 -16.60
CA PHE A 187 12.92 -8.24 -15.86
C PHE A 187 12.75 -8.85 -14.44
N PRO A 188 13.64 -8.56 -13.49
CA PRO A 188 13.63 -9.10 -12.13
C PRO A 188 12.33 -8.81 -11.34
N LEU A 189 11.74 -7.63 -11.49
CA LEU A 189 10.52 -7.25 -10.77
C LEU A 189 9.30 -8.08 -11.22
N LEU A 190 9.16 -8.29 -12.53
CA LEU A 190 8.07 -9.09 -13.08
C LEU A 190 8.14 -10.53 -12.56
N TYR A 191 9.34 -11.11 -12.57
CA TYR A 191 9.57 -12.45 -12.03
C TYR A 191 9.15 -12.54 -10.56
N ILE A 192 9.51 -11.56 -9.73
CA ILE A 192 9.18 -11.55 -8.30
C ILE A 192 7.68 -11.43 -8.04
N ILE A 193 6.97 -10.61 -8.82
CA ILE A 193 5.52 -10.48 -8.70
C ILE A 193 4.84 -11.80 -9.08
N LYS A 194 5.31 -12.47 -10.14
CA LYS A 194 4.82 -13.79 -10.54
C LYS A 194 5.07 -14.84 -9.47
N ASP A 195 6.32 -14.96 -8.99
CA ASP A 195 6.72 -15.91 -7.95
C ASP A 195 5.96 -15.68 -6.63
N CYS A 196 5.71 -14.42 -6.25
CA CYS A 196 4.85 -14.09 -5.11
C CYS A 196 3.43 -14.67 -5.29
N GLY A 197 2.85 -14.47 -6.47
CA GLY A 197 1.55 -15.01 -6.82
C GLY A 197 1.47 -16.53 -6.77
N ASP A 198 2.49 -17.20 -7.29
CA ASP A 198 2.56 -18.66 -7.34
C ASP A 198 2.72 -19.25 -5.94
N LYS A 199 3.54 -18.62 -5.08
CA LYS A 199 3.67 -18.98 -3.66
C LYS A 199 2.36 -18.80 -2.88
N LEU A 200 1.61 -17.73 -3.13
CA LEU A 200 0.29 -17.52 -2.54
C LEU A 200 -0.66 -18.65 -2.92
N GLN A 201 -0.77 -18.97 -4.21
CA GLN A 201 -1.64 -20.03 -4.70
C GLN A 201 -1.24 -21.41 -4.16
N ALA A 202 0.06 -21.72 -4.10
CA ALA A 202 0.56 -22.96 -3.52
C ALA A 202 0.21 -23.09 -2.03
N ALA A 203 0.14 -21.97 -1.30
CA ALA A 203 -0.30 -21.91 0.09
C ALA A 203 -1.84 -21.81 0.26
N GLY A 204 -2.60 -21.88 -0.84
CA GLY A 204 -4.07 -21.81 -0.85
C GLY A 204 -4.64 -20.39 -0.74
N TYR A 205 -3.84 -19.35 -0.95
CA TYR A 205 -4.28 -17.95 -0.96
C TYR A 205 -4.53 -17.46 -2.40
N PRO A 206 -5.53 -16.60 -2.64
CA PRO A 206 -5.68 -15.92 -3.93
C PRO A 206 -4.41 -15.15 -4.30
N ARG A 207 -4.07 -15.13 -5.60
CA ARG A 207 -2.94 -14.32 -6.12
C ARG A 207 -3.06 -12.85 -5.70
N LYS A 208 -4.29 -12.34 -5.67
CA LYS A 208 -4.67 -10.97 -5.28
C LYS A 208 -4.54 -10.66 -3.79
N SER A 209 -4.14 -11.62 -2.95
CA SER A 209 -3.79 -11.36 -1.54
C SER A 209 -2.61 -10.40 -1.38
N VAL A 210 -1.78 -10.23 -2.42
CA VAL A 210 -0.76 -9.18 -2.48
C VAL A 210 -0.95 -8.39 -3.77
N LYS A 211 -1.13 -7.08 -3.66
CA LYS A 211 -1.21 -6.15 -4.79
C LYS A 211 -0.04 -5.19 -4.77
N PHE A 212 0.40 -4.77 -5.95
CA PHE A 212 1.51 -3.85 -6.14
C PHE A 212 1.02 -2.57 -6.84
N MET A 213 1.20 -1.44 -6.17
CA MET A 213 1.05 -0.12 -6.76
C MET A 213 2.43 0.44 -7.06
N ILE A 214 2.74 0.59 -8.34
CA ILE A 214 4.09 0.90 -8.79
C ILE A 214 4.08 2.30 -9.39
N SER A 215 4.91 3.17 -8.84
CA SER A 215 5.01 4.56 -9.28
C SER A 215 6.46 4.99 -9.39
N GLN A 216 6.76 5.73 -10.44
CA GLN A 216 8.00 6.51 -10.51
C GLN A 216 7.96 7.65 -9.47
N PHE A 217 9.09 7.92 -8.84
CA PHE A 217 9.27 9.07 -7.96
C PHE A 217 10.55 9.81 -8.39
N GLY A 218 10.39 10.94 -9.07
CA GLY A 218 11.47 11.68 -9.73
C GLY A 218 11.39 11.63 -11.26
N ALA A 219 12.29 12.36 -11.91
CA ALA A 219 12.39 12.44 -13.37
C ALA A 219 13.58 11.62 -13.88
N ALA A 220 13.34 10.35 -14.19
CA ALA A 220 14.25 9.50 -14.93
C ALA A 220 13.55 9.11 -16.24
N ASP A 221 13.83 9.85 -17.32
CA ASP A 221 13.11 9.72 -18.59
C ASP A 221 13.34 8.34 -19.26
N ASP A 222 14.44 7.68 -18.91
CA ASP A 222 14.85 6.35 -19.35
C ASP A 222 14.00 5.19 -18.79
N ALA A 223 13.14 5.45 -17.78
CA ALA A 223 12.30 4.42 -17.17
C ALA A 223 10.97 4.16 -17.88
N THR A 224 10.62 4.97 -18.89
CA THR A 224 9.33 4.88 -19.60
C THR A 224 9.07 3.49 -20.22
N PRO A 225 10.02 2.85 -20.92
CA PRO A 225 9.81 1.53 -21.51
C PRO A 225 9.50 0.46 -20.46
N PHE A 226 10.23 0.48 -19.33
CA PHE A 226 10.04 -0.46 -18.22
C PHE A 226 8.61 -0.39 -17.65
N PHE A 227 8.11 0.80 -17.34
CA PHE A 227 6.74 0.95 -16.83
C PHE A 227 5.68 0.60 -17.87
N SER A 228 5.96 0.84 -19.16
CA SER A 228 5.05 0.48 -20.26
C SER A 228 4.91 -1.03 -20.41
N GLU A 229 6.03 -1.75 -20.35
CA GLU A 229 6.04 -3.22 -20.38
C GLU A 229 5.31 -3.81 -19.18
N LEU A 230 5.61 -3.32 -17.98
CA LEU A 230 4.95 -3.78 -16.75
C LEU A 230 3.43 -3.55 -16.79
N ARG A 231 2.98 -2.41 -17.35
CA ARG A 231 1.56 -2.08 -17.51
C ARG A 231 0.84 -2.95 -18.54
N SER A 232 1.54 -3.39 -19.59
CA SER A 232 0.98 -4.20 -20.67
C SER A 232 1.07 -5.72 -20.42
N ASN A 233 1.77 -6.13 -19.35
CA ASN A 233 1.96 -7.53 -19.04
C ASN A 233 0.71 -8.20 -18.45
N LYS A 234 0.09 -9.09 -19.23
CA LYS A 234 -1.16 -9.77 -18.87
C LYS A 234 -1.05 -10.73 -17.69
N GLU A 235 0.14 -11.24 -17.37
CA GLU A 235 0.33 -12.22 -16.30
C GLU A 235 0.32 -11.59 -14.89
N VAL A 236 0.47 -10.26 -14.81
CA VAL A 236 0.46 -9.53 -13.53
C VAL A 236 -0.60 -8.42 -13.50
N ALA A 237 -1.37 -8.26 -14.57
CA ALA A 237 -2.36 -7.19 -14.72
C ALA A 237 -3.46 -7.19 -13.64
N ASP A 238 -3.72 -8.32 -13.00
CA ASP A 238 -4.74 -8.47 -11.96
C ASP A 238 -4.24 -8.13 -10.54
N VAL A 239 -2.92 -7.98 -10.38
CA VAL A 239 -2.24 -7.69 -9.11
C VAL A 239 -1.34 -6.46 -9.16
N VAL A 240 -1.11 -5.88 -10.34
CA VAL A 240 -0.25 -4.71 -10.54
C VAL A 240 -1.06 -3.53 -11.07
N PHE A 241 -0.88 -2.38 -10.42
CA PHE A 241 -1.28 -1.08 -10.95
C PHE A 241 -0.02 -0.22 -11.15
N VAL A 242 0.20 0.29 -12.38
CA VAL A 242 1.32 1.19 -12.70
C VAL A 242 0.81 2.59 -13.01
N SER A 243 1.26 3.57 -12.24
CA SER A 243 0.92 4.99 -12.45
C SER A 243 1.40 5.49 -13.81
N SER A 244 0.66 6.42 -14.42
CA SER A 244 1.02 6.99 -15.72
C SER A 244 2.04 8.13 -15.63
N ASP A 245 2.07 8.88 -14.52
CA ASP A 245 3.01 9.99 -14.30
C ASP A 245 3.80 9.80 -13.00
N PRO A 246 5.01 10.39 -12.88
CA PRO A 246 5.76 10.42 -11.63
C PRO A 246 4.94 11.01 -10.49
N LEU A 247 4.97 10.34 -9.35
CA LEU A 247 4.09 10.62 -8.23
C LEU A 247 4.47 11.90 -7.47
N ASP A 248 5.73 12.32 -7.54
CA ASP A 248 6.26 13.58 -7.02
C ASP A 248 5.85 14.79 -7.89
N LYS A 249 5.86 14.64 -9.23
CA LYS A 249 5.31 15.66 -10.13
C LYS A 249 3.81 15.82 -9.94
N ARG A 250 3.12 14.71 -9.63
CA ARG A 250 1.75 14.76 -9.17
C ARG A 250 1.65 15.40 -7.80
N SER A 251 2.52 15.10 -6.82
CA SER A 251 2.38 15.61 -5.45
C SER A 251 2.31 17.13 -5.37
N ALA A 252 3.09 17.85 -6.18
CA ALA A 252 2.99 19.30 -6.30
C ALA A 252 1.61 19.79 -6.84
N ALA A 253 0.95 19.00 -7.69
CA ALA A 253 -0.44 19.22 -8.10
C ALA A 253 -1.47 18.65 -7.09
N LEU A 254 -1.10 17.62 -6.32
CA LEU A 254 -1.89 17.01 -5.25
C LEU A 254 -1.98 17.91 -4.02
N GLU A 255 -1.01 18.81 -3.78
CA GLU A 255 -1.11 19.89 -2.80
C GLU A 255 -2.37 20.74 -3.02
N ALA A 256 -2.87 20.81 -4.27
CA ALA A 256 -4.10 21.53 -4.61
C ALA A 256 -5.40 20.72 -4.44
N SER A 257 -5.37 19.39 -4.23
CA SER A 257 -6.59 18.64 -3.90
C SER A 257 -6.34 17.33 -3.13
N GLU A 258 -6.97 17.18 -1.96
CA GLU A 258 -7.04 15.92 -1.20
C GLU A 258 -7.51 14.74 -2.09
N THR A 259 -8.36 15.04 -3.08
CA THR A 259 -9.11 14.13 -3.95
C THR A 259 -8.28 13.30 -4.93
N GLU A 260 -7.06 13.72 -5.29
CA GLU A 260 -6.29 13.03 -6.33
C GLU A 260 -5.39 11.89 -5.82
N LEU A 261 -4.75 12.04 -4.65
CA LEU A 261 -4.01 10.95 -4.02
C LEU A 261 -4.97 9.85 -3.55
N ASP A 262 -6.10 10.29 -3.03
CA ASP A 262 -7.30 9.50 -2.79
C ASP A 262 -7.68 8.65 -4.00
N ARG A 263 -7.84 9.27 -5.17
CA ARG A 263 -8.09 8.54 -6.43
C ARG A 263 -6.96 7.57 -6.74
N TRP A 264 -5.70 7.94 -6.51
CA TRP A 264 -4.55 7.09 -6.80
C TRP A 264 -4.55 5.79 -5.99
N VAL A 265 -4.62 5.85 -4.65
CA VAL A 265 -4.61 4.65 -3.78
C VAL A 265 -5.74 3.69 -4.16
N ARG A 266 -6.88 4.23 -4.59
CA ARG A 266 -8.07 3.46 -4.98
C ARG A 266 -8.00 2.81 -6.36
N ARG A 267 -7.10 3.23 -7.26
CA ARG A 267 -6.99 2.62 -8.61
C ARG A 267 -6.49 1.17 -8.61
N SER A 268 -6.05 0.66 -7.46
CA SER A 268 -5.73 -0.75 -7.25
C SER A 268 -6.97 -1.65 -7.08
N PHE A 269 -8.18 -1.07 -7.06
CA PHE A 269 -9.46 -1.76 -6.80
C PHE A 269 -10.56 -1.44 -7.80
#